data_AF-A0A850ACY7-F1
#
_entry.id   AF-A0A850ACY7-F1
#
_cell.length_a   1.000
_cell.length_b   1.000
_cell.length_c   1.000
_cell.angle_alpha   90.00
_cell.angle_beta   90.00
_cell.angle_gamma   90.00
#
_symmetry.space_group_name_H-M   'P 1'
#
loop_
_entity.id
_entity.type
_entity.pdbx_description
1 polymer ?
#
loop_
_entity_poly.entity_id
_entity_poly.type
_entity_poly.pdbx_seq_one_letter_code
_entity_poly.pdbx_strand_id
1 'polypeptide(L)'
;MSYTMRNNFILGSITAAVLLVGGYYVLWFFPGKIAERKKELTEVHNQLKQYENIEGEFFQLDSMIREKRQRLTTLEKQFTSEETFAQTYDYLNSILGQIGFLEFNMNFVRKEDRGKYGYNVYSIRGEGAFSRVFQFIYYIEKGPRMYRISRLSLSSAERSGPNSRNPAQVIPFDMEVWSYFAKLDSLPAVTERLASLSAPQVANPFQLAVARPVAVSSLPPNTEKLVEVGRAELKAVMAGKALIEYNGQVHVMKEGDRVYLGQLTHINPDKNEVVFTLNKNGVSETVTLQLKFGGGK
;
A
#
# COMPACT_ATOMS: atom_id res chain seq x y z
N MET A 1 -11.75 13.08 121.60
CA MET A 1 -11.41 12.21 120.45
C MET A 1 -9.90 11.97 120.45
N SER A 2 -9.46 10.70 120.45
CA SER A 2 -8.03 10.33 120.49
C SER A 2 -7.27 10.95 119.32
N TYR A 3 -6.08 11.51 119.59
CA TYR A 3 -5.19 12.13 118.60
C TYR A 3 -4.88 11.22 117.39
N THR A 4 -4.96 9.90 117.58
CA THR A 4 -4.79 8.90 116.51
C THR A 4 -5.91 8.92 115.46
N MET A 5 -7.16 9.23 115.84
CA MET A 5 -8.26 9.37 114.86
C MET A 5 -8.12 10.64 114.01
N ARG A 6 -7.65 11.75 114.61
CA ARG A 6 -7.45 13.01 113.90
C ARG A 6 -6.32 12.92 112.87
N ASN A 7 -5.22 12.24 113.23
CA ASN A 7 -4.08 12.08 112.34
C ASN A 7 -4.40 11.14 111.15
N ASN A 8 -5.17 10.07 111.38
CA ASN A 8 -5.65 9.19 110.30
C ASN A 8 -6.64 9.92 109.36
N PHE A 9 -7.45 10.83 109.87
CA PHE A 9 -8.35 11.64 109.03
C PHE A 9 -7.57 12.61 108.14
N ILE A 10 -6.53 13.25 108.69
CA ILE A 10 -5.66 14.16 107.93
C ILE A 10 -4.90 13.37 106.86
N LEU A 11 -4.28 12.25 107.22
CA LEU A 11 -3.56 11.39 106.28
C LEU A 11 -4.48 10.84 105.18
N GLY A 12 -5.70 10.42 105.53
CA GLY A 12 -6.72 9.98 104.58
C GLY A 12 -7.14 11.09 103.62
N SER A 13 -7.31 12.32 104.11
CA SER A 13 -7.68 13.46 103.27
C SER A 13 -6.58 13.84 102.27
N ILE A 14 -5.31 13.82 102.70
CA ILE A 14 -4.16 14.11 101.83
C ILE A 14 -3.99 13.01 100.79
N THR A 15 -4.14 11.74 101.19
CA THR A 15 -4.04 10.60 100.27
C THR A 15 -5.17 10.64 99.22
N ALA A 16 -6.40 10.97 99.65
CA ALA A 16 -7.52 11.15 98.74
C ALA A 16 -7.28 12.32 97.77
N ALA A 17 -6.73 13.43 98.24
CA ALA A 17 -6.39 14.57 97.38
C ALA A 17 -5.35 14.21 96.32
N VAL A 18 -4.29 13.48 96.68
CA VAL A 18 -3.25 13.02 95.74
C VAL A 18 -3.83 12.04 94.71
N LEU A 19 -4.69 11.11 95.13
CA LEU A 19 -5.35 10.17 94.22
C LEU A 19 -6.33 10.85 93.26
N LEU A 20 -7.05 11.89 93.72
CA LEU A 20 -7.96 12.65 92.87
C LEU A 20 -7.21 13.50 91.84
N VAL A 21 -6.13 14.17 92.24
CA VAL A 21 -5.30 14.97 91.32
C VAL A 21 -4.56 14.07 90.33
N GLY A 22 -3.98 12.96 90.81
CA GLY A 22 -3.34 11.96 89.95
C GLY A 22 -4.31 11.30 88.98
N GLY A 23 -5.49 10.90 89.47
CA GLY A 23 -6.57 10.34 88.67
C GLY A 23 -7.09 11.31 87.61
N TYR A 24 -7.25 12.59 87.95
CA TYR A 24 -7.64 13.63 87.00
C TYR A 24 -6.61 13.81 85.88
N TYR A 25 -5.33 13.86 86.22
CA TYR A 25 -4.27 13.97 85.21
C TYR A 25 -4.22 12.74 84.30
N VAL A 26 -4.30 11.53 84.86
CA VAL A 26 -4.22 10.26 84.11
C VAL A 26 -5.46 10.00 83.25
N LEU A 27 -6.65 10.25 83.78
CA LEU A 27 -7.90 9.92 83.09
C LEU A 27 -8.38 11.02 82.13
N TRP A 28 -8.04 12.28 82.36
CA TRP A 28 -8.55 13.40 81.57
C TRP A 28 -7.47 14.18 80.82
N PHE A 29 -6.33 14.47 81.44
CA PHE A 29 -5.33 15.36 80.83
C PHE A 29 -4.38 14.65 79.85
N PHE A 30 -3.83 13.50 80.23
CA PHE A 30 -2.93 12.72 79.39
C PHE A 30 -3.58 12.11 78.13
N PRO A 31 -4.81 11.54 78.14
CA PRO A 31 -5.37 10.93 76.95
C PRO A 31 -5.64 11.94 75.83
N GLY A 32 -6.01 13.18 76.15
CA GLY A 32 -6.17 14.26 75.17
C GLY A 32 -4.87 14.59 74.43
N LYS A 33 -3.77 14.77 75.17
CA LYS A 33 -2.45 15.05 74.58
C LYS A 33 -1.90 13.86 73.79
N ILE A 34 -2.15 12.63 74.24
CA ILE A 34 -1.73 11.42 73.51
C ILE A 34 -2.52 11.28 72.21
N ALA A 35 -3.83 11.54 72.23
CA ALA A 35 -4.66 11.50 71.04
C ALA A 35 -4.24 12.55 70.00
N GLU A 36 -3.95 13.77 70.46
CA GLU A 36 -3.47 14.87 69.61
C GLU A 36 -2.12 14.52 68.96
N ARG A 37 -1.13 14.07 69.75
CA ARG A 37 0.18 13.65 69.24
C ARG A 37 0.10 12.44 68.31
N LYS A 38 -0.80 11.49 68.58
CA LYS A 38 -1.01 10.32 67.71
C LYS A 38 -1.65 10.73 66.38
N LYS A 39 -2.54 11.73 66.39
CA LYS A 39 -3.15 12.29 65.18
C LYS A 39 -2.10 13.00 64.32
N GLU A 40 -1.26 13.84 64.94
CA GLU A 40 -0.13 14.51 64.29
C GLU A 40 0.85 13.49 63.66
N LEU A 41 1.16 12.40 64.37
CA LEU A 41 2.02 11.32 63.86
C LEU A 41 1.41 10.60 62.66
N THR A 42 0.08 10.39 62.68
CA THR A 42 -0.65 9.74 61.58
C THR A 42 -0.70 10.64 60.35
N GLU A 43 -0.83 11.96 60.55
CA GLU A 43 -0.85 12.95 59.48
C GLU A 43 0.52 13.08 58.81
N VAL A 44 1.60 13.15 59.59
CA VAL A 44 2.99 13.10 59.06
C VAL A 44 3.26 11.79 58.32
N HIS A 45 2.80 10.66 58.85
CA HIS A 45 2.95 9.36 58.18
C HIS A 45 2.16 9.29 56.86
N ASN A 46 0.96 9.87 56.81
CA ASN A 46 0.17 9.97 55.59
C ASN A 46 0.82 10.89 54.55
N GLN A 47 1.42 12.00 54.98
CA GLN A 47 2.20 12.88 54.10
C GLN A 47 3.42 12.15 53.52
N LEU A 48 4.16 11.39 54.33
CA LEU A 48 5.27 10.53 53.88
C LEU A 48 4.83 9.51 52.82
N LYS A 49 3.70 8.83 53.03
CA LYS A 49 3.14 7.91 52.03
C LYS A 49 2.73 8.61 50.73
N GLN A 50 2.22 9.84 50.81
CA GLN A 50 1.95 10.63 49.61
C GLN A 50 3.23 10.95 48.85
N TYR A 51 4.33 11.28 49.55
CA TYR A 51 5.64 11.50 48.91
C TYR A 51 6.22 10.24 48.25
N GLU A 52 6.14 9.07 48.90
CA GLU A 52 6.58 7.79 48.31
C GLU A 52 5.76 7.43 47.05
N ASN A 53 4.45 7.67 47.07
CA ASN A 53 3.60 7.45 45.89
C ASN A 53 3.98 8.41 44.74
N ILE A 54 4.30 9.67 45.04
CA ILE A 54 4.75 10.64 44.02
C ILE A 54 6.09 10.21 43.42
N GLU A 55 7.02 9.69 44.22
CA GLU A 55 8.30 9.16 43.73
C GLU A 55 8.08 7.95 42.81
N GLY A 56 7.22 7.01 43.22
CA GLY A 56 6.83 5.87 42.38
C GLY A 56 6.17 6.29 41.06
N GLU A 57 5.24 7.23 41.09
CA GLU A 57 4.59 7.80 39.90
C GLU A 57 5.59 8.53 39.00
N PHE A 58 6.56 9.25 39.59
CA PHE A 58 7.61 9.92 38.83
C PHE A 58 8.51 8.90 38.09
N PHE A 59 8.96 7.84 38.77
CA PHE A 59 9.75 6.78 38.12
C PHE A 59 8.99 6.10 36.98
N GLN A 60 7.69 5.83 37.16
CA GLN A 60 6.85 5.28 36.11
C GLN A 60 6.74 6.26 34.93
N LEU A 61 6.43 7.53 35.18
CA LEU A 61 6.29 8.54 34.14
C LEU A 61 7.59 8.76 33.37
N ASP A 62 8.72 8.80 34.07
CA ASP A 62 10.06 8.94 33.49
C ASP A 62 10.45 7.71 32.65
N SER A 63 10.11 6.50 33.11
CA SER A 63 10.28 5.28 32.31
C SER A 63 9.42 5.32 31.03
N MET A 64 8.18 5.77 31.12
CA MET A 64 7.29 5.93 29.97
C MET A 64 7.83 6.98 29.00
N ILE A 65 8.32 8.12 29.50
CA ILE A 65 8.91 9.17 28.67
C ILE A 65 10.15 8.65 27.95
N ARG A 66 11.04 7.92 28.64
CA ARG A 66 12.20 7.28 28.01
C ARG A 66 11.81 6.29 26.92
N GLU A 67 10.85 5.41 27.20
CA GLU A 67 10.35 4.43 26.23
C GLU A 67 9.76 5.13 24.99
N LYS A 68 8.93 6.17 25.20
CA LYS A 68 8.33 6.94 24.09
C LYS A 68 9.39 7.68 23.29
N ARG A 69 10.40 8.28 23.94
CA ARG A 69 11.53 8.93 23.26
C ARG A 69 12.33 7.93 22.43
N GLN A 70 12.63 6.75 22.99
CA GLN A 70 13.34 5.71 22.27
C GLN A 70 12.56 5.24 21.03
N ARG A 71 11.24 5.04 21.17
CA ARG A 71 10.38 4.72 20.02
C ARG A 71 10.37 5.81 18.95
N LEU A 72 10.39 7.08 19.35
CA LEU A 72 10.49 8.20 18.41
C LEU A 72 11.83 8.20 17.66
N THR A 73 12.94 7.80 18.30
CA THR A 73 14.26 7.71 17.65
C THR A 73 14.38 6.53 16.67
N THR A 74 13.53 5.51 16.80
CA THR A 74 13.50 4.35 15.88
C THR A 74 12.51 4.53 14.72
N LEU A 75 11.84 5.68 14.61
CA LEU A 75 10.90 5.90 13.52
C LEU A 75 11.65 6.06 12.19
N GLU A 76 11.28 5.23 11.22
CA GLU A 76 11.82 5.27 9.86
C GLU A 76 11.30 6.47 9.07
N LYS A 77 10.15 7.04 9.47
CA LYS A 77 9.47 8.14 8.76
C LYS A 77 9.32 9.39 9.62
N GLN A 78 9.50 10.54 8.99
CA GLN A 78 9.35 11.87 9.56
C GLN A 78 8.15 12.60 8.96
N PHE A 79 7.43 13.32 9.81
CA PHE A 79 6.55 14.40 9.38
C PHE A 79 7.38 15.65 9.08
N THR A 80 6.90 16.51 8.19
CA THR A 80 7.40 17.88 8.04
C THR A 80 6.43 18.84 8.73
N SER A 81 6.94 19.98 9.21
CA SER A 81 6.09 21.01 9.85
C SER A 81 5.11 21.60 8.82
N GLU A 82 5.61 21.78 7.61
CA GLU A 82 4.84 22.14 6.43
C GLU A 82 5.42 21.42 5.22
N GLU A 83 4.57 21.24 4.22
CA GLU A 83 4.93 20.57 2.99
C GLU A 83 4.30 21.35 1.84
N THR A 84 5.14 21.82 0.93
CA THR A 84 4.74 22.61 -0.24
C THR A 84 4.91 21.78 -1.50
N PHE A 85 4.26 22.20 -2.59
CA PHE A 85 4.43 21.56 -3.89
C PHE A 85 5.92 21.47 -4.29
N ALA A 86 6.69 22.56 -4.10
CA ALA A 86 8.11 22.60 -4.42
C ALA A 86 8.92 21.59 -3.60
N GLN A 87 8.70 21.54 -2.27
CA GLN A 87 9.41 20.59 -1.40
C GLN A 87 9.11 19.13 -1.76
N THR A 88 7.84 18.81 -2.07
CA THR A 88 7.47 17.48 -2.50
C THR A 88 8.11 17.15 -3.85
N TYR A 89 8.10 18.09 -4.80
CA TYR A 89 8.71 17.90 -6.12
C TYR A 89 10.22 17.68 -6.02
N ASP A 90 10.91 18.50 -5.22
CA ASP A 90 12.34 18.40 -4.97
C ASP A 90 12.70 17.05 -4.32
N TYR A 91 11.88 16.59 -3.39
CA TYR A 91 12.06 15.28 -2.79
C TYR A 91 11.91 14.15 -3.80
N LEU A 92 10.86 14.17 -4.64
CA LEU A 92 10.68 13.17 -5.69
C LEU A 92 11.83 13.19 -6.71
N ASN A 93 12.35 14.37 -7.04
CA ASN A 93 13.55 14.50 -7.88
C ASN A 93 14.81 13.97 -7.19
N SER A 94 14.94 14.12 -5.88
CA SER A 94 16.08 13.54 -5.13
C SER A 94 16.09 12.01 -5.18
N ILE A 95 14.92 11.37 -5.31
CA ILE A 95 14.80 9.93 -5.55
C ILE A 95 15.37 9.56 -6.92
N LEU A 96 15.16 10.40 -7.95
CA LEU A 96 15.74 10.17 -9.29
C LEU A 96 17.28 10.12 -9.25
N GLY A 97 17.92 10.86 -8.34
CA GLY A 97 19.35 10.76 -8.11
C GLY A 97 19.82 9.38 -7.65
N GLN A 98 18.95 8.59 -7.01
CA GLN A 98 19.23 7.22 -6.55
C GLN A 98 18.86 6.17 -7.60
N ILE A 99 17.71 6.36 -8.26
CA ILE A 99 17.13 5.34 -9.15
C ILE A 99 17.46 5.57 -10.62
N GLY A 100 18.05 6.71 -10.99
CA GLY A 100 18.25 7.12 -12.38
C GLY A 100 17.05 7.84 -12.99
N PHE A 101 17.09 8.06 -14.30
CA PHE A 101 16.10 8.85 -15.02
C PHE A 101 14.73 8.16 -15.08
N LEU A 102 13.68 8.90 -14.72
CA LEU A 102 12.28 8.55 -14.86
C LEU A 102 11.49 9.84 -15.16
N GLU A 103 10.68 9.82 -16.22
CA GLU A 103 9.86 10.98 -16.58
C GLU A 103 8.55 10.96 -15.79
N PHE A 104 8.26 12.06 -15.10
CA PHE A 104 6.98 12.26 -14.44
C PHE A 104 6.58 13.73 -14.38
N ASN A 105 5.27 13.94 -14.32
CA ASN A 105 4.62 15.20 -14.03
C ASN A 105 3.88 15.09 -12.70
N MET A 106 3.91 16.15 -11.90
CA MET A 106 3.20 16.22 -10.63
C MET A 106 2.21 17.38 -10.64
N ASN A 107 0.97 17.12 -10.25
CA ASN A 107 -0.08 18.14 -10.13
C ASN A 107 -0.63 18.14 -8.70
N PHE A 108 -0.81 19.34 -8.13
CA PHE A 108 -1.54 19.50 -6.88
C PHE A 108 -3.04 19.31 -7.11
N VAL A 109 -3.67 18.48 -6.28
CA VAL A 109 -5.10 18.17 -6.39
C VAL A 109 -5.89 18.91 -5.31
N ARG A 110 -5.52 18.70 -4.04
CA ARG A 110 -6.20 19.31 -2.89
C ARG A 110 -5.32 19.25 -1.63
N LYS A 111 -5.68 20.05 -0.64
CA LYS A 111 -5.11 20.01 0.71
C LYS A 111 -6.21 19.64 1.70
N GLU A 112 -5.90 18.72 2.61
CA GLU A 112 -6.74 18.38 3.74
C GLU A 112 -6.06 18.87 5.02
N ASP A 113 -6.76 19.67 5.81
CA ASP A 113 -6.29 20.13 7.11
C ASP A 113 -7.16 19.54 8.23
N ARG A 114 -6.53 18.84 9.17
CA ARG A 114 -7.21 18.21 10.32
C ARG A 114 -6.77 18.83 11.64
N GLY A 115 -6.40 20.10 11.62
CA GLY A 115 -6.00 20.87 12.80
C GLY A 115 -4.53 20.62 13.16
N LYS A 116 -4.24 19.49 13.83
CA LYS A 116 -2.89 19.13 14.29
C LYS A 116 -2.00 18.52 13.21
N TYR A 117 -2.61 17.94 12.19
CA TYR A 117 -1.93 17.36 11.05
C TYR A 117 -2.75 17.61 9.79
N GLY A 118 -2.13 17.47 8.63
CA GLY A 118 -2.80 17.55 7.35
C GLY A 118 -2.04 16.78 6.29
N TYR A 119 -2.57 16.77 5.08
CA TYR A 119 -1.88 16.23 3.94
C TYR A 119 -2.22 16.97 2.65
N ASN A 120 -1.23 17.07 1.76
CA ASN A 120 -1.45 17.49 0.39
C ASN A 120 -1.64 16.26 -0.49
N VAL A 121 -2.54 16.35 -1.45
CA VAL A 121 -2.80 15.29 -2.42
C VAL A 121 -2.23 15.73 -3.76
N TYR A 122 -1.37 14.88 -4.32
CA TYR A 122 -0.77 15.08 -5.63
C TYR A 122 -1.13 13.93 -6.57
N SER A 123 -1.39 14.26 -7.83
CA SER A 123 -1.48 13.30 -8.92
C SER A 123 -0.15 13.31 -9.67
N ILE A 124 0.50 12.15 -9.71
CA ILE A 124 1.78 11.97 -10.38
C ILE A 124 1.55 11.03 -11.56
N ARG A 125 1.88 11.49 -12.76
CA ARG A 125 1.79 10.68 -13.98
C ARG A 125 3.12 10.68 -14.68
N GLY A 126 3.53 9.51 -15.14
CA GLY A 126 4.81 9.37 -15.82
C GLY A 126 4.89 8.06 -16.57
N GLU A 127 6.06 7.81 -17.13
CA GLU A 127 6.33 6.57 -17.84
C GLU A 127 7.81 6.21 -17.75
N GLY A 128 8.10 4.90 -17.79
CA GLY A 128 9.47 4.43 -17.79
C GLY A 128 9.60 2.92 -17.77
N ALA A 129 10.83 2.43 -17.65
CA ALA A 129 11.08 1.00 -17.47
C ALA A 129 10.49 0.52 -16.13
N PHE A 130 9.92 -0.69 -16.11
CA PHE A 130 9.31 -1.27 -14.90
C PHE A 130 10.23 -1.21 -13.67
N SER A 131 11.51 -1.57 -13.85
CA SER A 131 12.48 -1.55 -12.75
C SER A 131 12.62 -0.17 -12.13
N ARG A 132 12.61 0.89 -12.93
CA ARG A 132 12.70 2.28 -12.47
C ARG A 132 11.41 2.73 -11.79
N VAL A 133 10.25 2.41 -12.37
CA VAL A 133 8.94 2.71 -11.77
C VAL A 133 8.77 2.02 -10.42
N PHE A 134 9.15 0.73 -10.32
CA PHE A 134 9.11 -0.02 -9.08
C PHE A 134 10.04 0.58 -8.02
N GLN A 135 11.28 0.92 -8.40
CA GLN A 135 12.21 1.60 -7.50
C GLN A 135 11.65 2.93 -7.03
N PHE A 136 11.07 3.74 -7.92
CA PHE A 136 10.45 5.01 -7.56
C PHE A 136 9.34 4.83 -6.50
N ILE A 137 8.43 3.88 -6.73
CA ILE A 137 7.38 3.52 -5.76
C ILE A 137 7.98 3.07 -4.43
N TYR A 138 8.99 2.21 -4.46
CA TYR A 138 9.65 1.70 -3.27
C TYR A 138 10.26 2.83 -2.43
N TYR A 139 10.95 3.78 -3.06
CA TYR A 139 11.57 4.90 -2.36
C TYR A 139 10.54 5.92 -1.82
N ILE A 140 9.39 6.09 -2.47
CA ILE A 140 8.29 6.88 -1.91
C ILE A 140 7.72 6.20 -0.65
N GLU A 141 7.55 4.88 -0.69
CA GLU A 141 6.93 4.11 0.39
C GLU A 141 7.88 3.83 1.57
N LYS A 142 9.17 3.63 1.31
CA LYS A 142 10.20 3.35 2.33
C LYS A 142 11.08 4.53 2.67
N GLY A 143 10.90 5.64 1.97
CA GLY A 143 11.62 6.88 2.20
C GLY A 143 11.39 7.47 3.60
N PRO A 144 12.32 8.33 4.06
CA PRO A 144 12.22 8.96 5.39
C PRO A 144 11.09 9.99 5.51
N ARG A 145 10.40 10.33 4.41
CA ARG A 145 9.27 11.26 4.43
C ARG A 145 7.96 10.48 4.53
N MET A 146 6.98 11.07 5.23
CA MET A 146 5.66 10.47 5.37
C MET A 146 4.80 10.68 4.12
N TYR A 147 5.09 9.90 3.09
CA TYR A 147 4.24 9.75 1.91
C TYR A 147 3.43 8.46 1.97
N ARG A 148 2.25 8.50 1.35
CA ARG A 148 1.38 7.35 1.12
C ARG A 148 0.87 7.38 -0.31
N ILE A 149 1.05 6.29 -1.03
CA ILE A 149 0.39 6.09 -2.31
C ILE A 149 -1.04 5.59 -2.04
N SER A 150 -2.04 6.44 -2.28
CA SER A 150 -3.45 6.09 -2.06
C SER A 150 -4.07 5.35 -3.25
N ARG A 151 -3.59 5.64 -4.46
CA ARG A 151 -4.04 5.00 -5.70
C ARG A 151 -2.84 4.80 -6.59
N LEU A 152 -2.81 3.66 -7.28
CA LEU A 152 -1.76 3.31 -8.22
C LEU A 152 -2.41 2.58 -9.40
N SER A 153 -2.16 3.09 -10.60
CA SER A 153 -2.48 2.43 -11.85
C SER A 153 -1.18 2.24 -12.63
N LEU A 154 -0.92 0.98 -13.01
CA LEU A 154 0.21 0.60 -13.85
C LEU A 154 -0.35 -0.12 -15.07
N SER A 155 0.16 0.21 -16.24
CA SER A 155 -0.17 -0.51 -17.47
C SER A 155 1.09 -0.73 -18.30
N SER A 156 1.01 -1.65 -19.27
CA SER A 156 2.10 -1.91 -20.21
C SER A 156 1.73 -1.33 -21.56
N ALA A 157 2.62 -0.52 -22.11
CA ALA A 157 2.52 0.02 -23.46
C ALA A 157 3.77 -0.33 -24.26
N GLU A 158 3.59 -0.67 -25.52
CA GLU A 158 4.69 -0.87 -26.46
C GLU A 158 4.92 0.43 -27.24
N ARG A 159 6.09 1.03 -27.05
CA ARG A 159 6.47 2.23 -27.81
C ARG A 159 7.33 1.82 -29.00
N SER A 160 6.72 1.80 -30.17
CA SER A 160 7.44 1.63 -31.43
C SER A 160 8.06 2.96 -31.85
N GLY A 161 9.38 3.08 -31.75
CA GLY A 161 10.11 4.23 -32.29
C GLY A 161 10.16 4.17 -33.83
N PRO A 162 10.23 5.30 -34.54
CA PRO A 162 10.23 5.35 -36.01
C PRO A 162 11.35 4.54 -36.68
N ASN A 163 12.42 4.20 -35.95
CA ASN A 163 13.58 3.45 -36.43
C ASN A 163 13.96 2.21 -35.57
N SER A 164 13.13 1.79 -34.61
CA SER A 164 13.47 0.63 -33.75
C SER A 164 12.75 -0.62 -34.21
N ARG A 165 13.52 -1.66 -34.57
CA ARG A 165 12.99 -2.98 -34.99
C ARG A 165 12.27 -3.73 -33.86
N ASN A 166 12.50 -3.33 -32.61
CA ASN A 166 11.86 -3.88 -31.42
C ASN A 166 11.13 -2.76 -30.67
N PRO A 167 9.82 -2.86 -30.41
CA PRO A 167 9.13 -1.91 -29.55
C PRO A 167 9.73 -1.97 -28.14
N ALA A 168 10.03 -0.81 -27.57
CA ALA A 168 10.45 -0.73 -26.17
C ALA A 168 9.19 -0.84 -25.29
N GLN A 169 9.19 -1.78 -24.35
CA GLN A 169 8.13 -1.86 -23.34
C GLN A 169 8.31 -0.71 -22.35
N VAL A 170 7.29 0.13 -22.25
CA VAL A 170 7.22 1.26 -21.32
C VAL A 170 6.05 1.03 -20.38
N ILE A 171 6.25 1.37 -19.11
CA ILE A 171 5.23 1.28 -18.08
C ILE A 171 4.74 2.70 -17.77
N PRO A 172 3.66 3.16 -18.42
CA PRO A 172 2.95 4.34 -17.95
C PRO A 172 2.32 4.06 -16.58
N PHE A 173 2.43 5.05 -15.70
CA PHE A 173 1.89 5.00 -14.35
C PHE A 173 1.11 6.28 -14.02
N ASP A 174 0.04 6.11 -13.26
CA ASP A 174 -0.71 7.20 -12.61
C ASP A 174 -0.84 6.84 -11.12
N MET A 175 -0.41 7.73 -10.25
CA MET A 175 -0.53 7.56 -8.81
C MET A 175 -1.05 8.79 -8.10
N GLU A 176 -1.85 8.57 -7.06
CA GLU A 176 -2.23 9.59 -6.09
C GLU A 176 -1.35 9.46 -4.84
N VAL A 177 -0.55 10.48 -4.57
CA VAL A 177 0.35 10.52 -3.42
C VAL A 177 -0.16 11.52 -2.39
N TRP A 178 -0.29 11.07 -1.16
CA TRP A 178 -0.61 11.89 -0.01
C TRP A 178 0.66 12.21 0.75
N SER A 179 0.81 13.48 1.05
CA SER A 179 2.00 14.08 1.61
C SER A 179 1.68 14.67 2.96
N TYR A 180 2.00 13.92 4.02
CA TYR A 180 1.58 14.26 5.37
C TYR A 180 2.52 15.28 6.03
N PHE A 181 1.93 16.25 6.71
CA PHE A 181 2.63 17.23 7.53
C PHE A 181 1.93 17.35 8.90
N ALA A 182 2.68 17.76 9.91
CA ALA A 182 2.19 17.94 11.27
C ALA A 182 2.54 19.34 11.77
N LYS A 183 1.57 20.08 12.31
CA LYS A 183 1.80 21.43 12.83
C LYS A 183 2.40 21.36 14.23
N LEU A 184 3.70 21.07 14.29
CA LEU A 184 4.46 20.91 15.52
C LEU A 184 5.72 21.79 15.46
N ASP A 185 6.04 22.45 16.57
CA ASP A 185 7.17 23.38 16.69
C ASP A 185 8.53 22.67 16.58
N SER A 186 8.59 21.41 17.03
CA SER A 186 9.79 20.58 16.93
C SER A 186 9.44 19.13 16.61
N LEU A 187 10.02 18.61 15.54
CA LEU A 187 9.94 17.20 15.17
C LEU A 187 11.31 16.55 15.37
N PRO A 188 11.38 15.32 15.91
CA PRO A 188 12.64 14.62 16.07
C PRO A 188 13.31 14.39 14.70
N ALA A 189 14.63 14.52 14.66
CA ALA A 189 15.40 14.24 13.46
C ALA A 189 15.38 12.74 13.15
N VAL A 190 15.12 12.38 11.89
CA VAL A 190 15.20 10.99 11.43
C VAL A 190 16.62 10.66 10.99
N THR A 191 17.07 9.47 11.38
CA THR A 191 18.41 8.93 11.05
C THR A 191 18.46 8.37 9.63
N GLU A 192 17.32 7.86 9.13
CA GLU A 192 17.22 7.25 7.81
C GLU A 192 17.39 8.27 6.68
N ARG A 193 18.15 7.88 5.65
CA ARG A 193 18.44 8.70 4.47
C ARG A 193 18.02 7.94 3.24
N LEU A 194 17.70 8.65 2.15
CA LEU A 194 17.41 7.97 0.88
C LEU A 194 18.54 7.03 0.45
N ALA A 195 19.79 7.40 0.75
CA ALA A 195 20.97 6.59 0.42
C ALA A 195 21.14 5.30 1.26
N SER A 196 20.45 5.14 2.40
CA SER A 196 20.47 3.87 3.15
C SER A 196 19.52 2.82 2.57
N LEU A 197 18.60 3.22 1.70
CA LEU A 197 17.63 2.33 1.10
C LEU A 197 18.20 1.60 -0.12
N SER A 198 17.85 0.33 -0.24
CA SER A 198 18.13 -0.47 -1.43
C SER A 198 16.88 -1.21 -1.85
N ALA A 199 16.33 -0.81 -2.99
CA ALA A 199 15.13 -1.45 -3.53
C ALA A 199 15.47 -2.86 -4.05
N PRO A 200 14.68 -3.88 -3.70
CA PRO A 200 14.92 -5.23 -4.20
C PRO A 200 14.74 -5.29 -5.72
N GLN A 201 15.47 -6.19 -6.37
CA GLN A 201 15.23 -6.50 -7.77
C GLN A 201 13.99 -7.37 -7.88
N VAL A 202 13.00 -6.94 -8.65
CA VAL A 202 11.74 -7.66 -8.86
C VAL A 202 11.55 -7.90 -10.35
N ALA A 203 11.11 -9.11 -10.69
CA ALA A 203 10.78 -9.46 -12.07
C ALA A 203 9.65 -8.57 -12.59
N ASN A 204 9.74 -8.14 -13.85
CA ASN A 204 8.68 -7.34 -14.47
C ASN A 204 7.43 -8.20 -14.69
N PRO A 205 6.31 -7.94 -13.99
CA PRO A 205 5.08 -8.73 -14.13
C PRO A 205 4.40 -8.51 -15.49
N PHE A 206 4.72 -7.41 -16.18
CA PHE A 206 4.24 -7.13 -17.54
C PHE A 206 5.11 -7.78 -18.61
N GLN A 207 6.29 -8.25 -18.24
CA GLN A 207 7.07 -9.09 -19.11
C GLN A 207 6.47 -10.48 -18.99
N LEU A 208 5.61 -10.86 -19.94
CA LEU A 208 5.29 -12.28 -20.08
C LEU A 208 6.63 -13.01 -20.11
N ALA A 209 6.80 -13.99 -19.24
CA ALA A 209 7.83 -15.01 -19.40
C ALA A 209 7.46 -15.83 -20.65
N VAL A 210 7.59 -15.20 -21.83
CA VAL A 210 7.56 -15.91 -23.09
C VAL A 210 8.87 -16.66 -23.11
N ALA A 211 8.80 -17.92 -22.69
CA ALA A 211 9.83 -18.90 -22.95
C ALA A 211 10.08 -18.90 -24.46
N ARG A 212 11.05 -18.09 -24.91
CA ARG A 212 11.38 -17.85 -26.32
C ARG A 212 10.23 -17.19 -27.08
N PRO A 213 10.49 -16.40 -28.13
CA PRO A 213 9.43 -16.14 -29.09
C PRO A 213 9.06 -17.50 -29.67
N VAL A 214 7.94 -18.10 -29.27
CA VAL A 214 7.18 -18.84 -30.28
C VAL A 214 6.90 -17.75 -31.28
N ALA A 215 7.61 -17.79 -32.40
CA ALA A 215 7.41 -16.88 -33.49
C ALA A 215 5.90 -16.71 -33.61
N VAL A 216 5.41 -15.50 -33.36
CA VAL A 216 4.17 -15.09 -34.00
C VAL A 216 4.59 -15.08 -35.47
N SER A 217 4.57 -16.26 -36.08
CA SER A 217 4.89 -16.42 -37.48
C SER A 217 3.84 -15.57 -38.15
N SER A 218 4.26 -14.40 -38.63
CA SER A 218 3.56 -13.71 -39.68
C SER A 218 3.18 -14.81 -40.68
N LEU A 219 1.88 -14.95 -40.96
CA LEU A 219 1.39 -15.97 -41.89
C LEU A 219 2.28 -15.92 -43.14
N PRO A 220 2.78 -17.07 -43.64
CA PRO A 220 3.70 -17.09 -44.77
C PRO A 220 3.09 -16.28 -45.91
N PRO A 221 3.83 -15.36 -46.57
CA PRO A 221 3.24 -14.55 -47.63
C PRO A 221 2.62 -15.45 -48.71
N ASN A 222 1.44 -15.07 -49.24
CA ASN A 222 0.73 -15.81 -50.29
C ASN A 222 1.43 -15.66 -51.66
N THR A 223 2.64 -16.20 -51.78
CA THR A 223 3.51 -16.09 -52.96
C THR A 223 2.96 -16.86 -54.17
N GLU A 224 2.23 -17.95 -53.91
CA GLU A 224 1.60 -18.80 -54.93
C GLU A 224 0.25 -18.25 -55.42
N LYS A 225 -0.20 -17.09 -54.90
CA LYS A 225 -1.49 -16.46 -55.24
C LYS A 225 -2.69 -17.42 -55.07
N LEU A 226 -2.64 -18.26 -54.05
CA LEU A 226 -3.70 -19.21 -53.73
C LEU A 226 -4.94 -18.48 -53.22
N VAL A 227 -6.10 -19.12 -53.35
CA VAL A 227 -7.38 -18.59 -52.87
C VAL A 227 -7.35 -18.40 -51.35
N GLU A 228 -7.64 -17.18 -50.88
CA GLU A 228 -7.78 -16.87 -49.46
C GLU A 228 -9.24 -17.08 -49.03
N VAL A 229 -9.53 -18.22 -48.41
CA VAL A 229 -10.90 -18.66 -48.06
C VAL A 229 -11.69 -17.59 -47.29
N GLY A 230 -11.05 -16.86 -46.36
CA GLY A 230 -11.72 -15.82 -45.56
C GLY A 230 -12.21 -14.60 -46.34
N ARG A 231 -11.75 -14.42 -47.59
CA ARG A 231 -12.17 -13.35 -48.51
C ARG A 231 -12.84 -13.88 -49.77
N ALA A 232 -13.03 -15.19 -49.84
CA ALA A 232 -13.59 -15.85 -51.00
C ALA A 232 -15.10 -16.05 -50.85
N GLU A 233 -15.80 -16.09 -51.97
CA GLU A 233 -17.24 -16.35 -52.00
C GLU A 233 -17.54 -17.62 -52.81
N LEU A 234 -18.38 -18.49 -52.26
CA LEU A 234 -18.91 -19.64 -52.99
C LEU A 234 -19.99 -19.17 -53.96
N LYS A 235 -19.80 -19.43 -55.26
CA LYS A 235 -20.74 -19.05 -56.33
C LYS A 235 -21.56 -20.22 -56.86
N ALA A 236 -21.04 -21.45 -56.77
CA ALA A 236 -21.78 -22.65 -57.13
C ALA A 236 -21.15 -23.90 -56.50
N VAL A 237 -22.00 -24.89 -56.22
CA VAL A 237 -21.58 -26.24 -55.82
C VAL A 237 -22.16 -27.23 -56.82
N MET A 238 -21.32 -28.14 -57.31
CA MET A 238 -21.68 -29.22 -58.23
C MET A 238 -21.15 -30.55 -57.66
N ALA A 239 -21.60 -31.68 -58.21
CA ALA A 239 -21.05 -32.98 -57.85
C ALA A 239 -19.52 -33.03 -58.08
N GLY A 240 -18.76 -33.01 -56.99
CA GLY A 240 -17.29 -33.08 -56.98
C GLY A 240 -16.54 -31.81 -57.42
N LYS A 241 -17.23 -30.67 -57.61
CA LYS A 241 -16.59 -29.38 -57.95
C LYS A 241 -17.29 -28.21 -57.27
N ALA A 242 -16.53 -27.17 -56.95
CA ALA A 242 -17.03 -25.91 -56.44
C ALA A 242 -16.46 -24.72 -57.24
N LEU A 243 -17.27 -23.67 -57.41
CA LEU A 243 -16.84 -22.41 -58.01
C LEU A 243 -16.65 -21.37 -56.91
N ILE A 244 -15.42 -20.93 -56.72
CA ILE A 244 -15.02 -19.98 -55.69
C ILE A 244 -14.56 -18.68 -56.34
N GLU A 245 -15.21 -17.57 -56.04
CA GLU A 245 -14.76 -16.25 -56.45
C GLU A 245 -13.79 -15.68 -55.43
N TYR A 246 -12.62 -15.25 -55.89
CA TYR A 246 -11.63 -14.55 -55.09
C TYR A 246 -10.92 -13.50 -55.96
N ASN A 247 -10.80 -12.27 -55.48
CA ASN A 247 -10.23 -11.13 -56.22
C ASN A 247 -10.85 -10.93 -57.62
N GLY A 248 -12.16 -11.15 -57.76
CA GLY A 248 -12.89 -11.00 -59.03
C GLY A 248 -12.62 -12.09 -60.06
N GLN A 249 -11.94 -13.18 -59.68
CA GLN A 249 -11.70 -14.34 -60.53
C GLN A 249 -12.40 -15.57 -59.96
N VAL A 250 -13.05 -16.34 -60.84
CA VAL A 250 -13.73 -17.58 -60.49
C VAL A 250 -12.75 -18.74 -60.63
N HIS A 251 -12.54 -19.47 -59.53
CA HIS A 251 -11.67 -20.63 -59.42
C HIS A 251 -12.53 -21.89 -59.32
N VAL A 252 -12.27 -22.87 -60.20
CA VAL A 252 -12.89 -24.20 -60.12
C VAL A 252 -12.04 -25.05 -59.19
N MET A 253 -12.62 -25.55 -58.10
CA MET A 253 -11.92 -26.34 -57.09
C MET A 253 -12.55 -27.73 -56.90
N LYS A 254 -11.71 -28.71 -56.56
CA LYS A 254 -12.05 -30.08 -56.19
C LYS A 254 -11.53 -30.40 -54.79
N GLU A 255 -12.12 -31.41 -54.15
CA GLU A 255 -11.60 -31.91 -52.87
C GLU A 255 -10.10 -32.29 -53.02
N GLY A 256 -9.28 -31.82 -52.08
CA GLY A 256 -7.82 -31.94 -52.11
C GLY A 256 -7.08 -30.74 -52.71
N ASP A 257 -7.76 -29.82 -53.39
CA ASP A 257 -7.10 -28.64 -53.97
C ASP A 257 -6.58 -27.70 -52.88
N ARG A 258 -5.39 -27.13 -53.12
CA ARG A 258 -4.71 -26.23 -52.18
C ARG A 258 -5.36 -24.86 -52.16
N VAL A 259 -5.48 -24.31 -50.96
CA VAL A 259 -5.86 -22.91 -50.69
C VAL A 259 -4.79 -22.27 -49.83
N TYR A 260 -4.84 -20.95 -49.70
CA TYR A 260 -3.89 -20.27 -48.82
C TYR A 260 -4.06 -20.79 -47.38
N LEU A 261 -2.95 -21.33 -46.84
CA LEU A 261 -2.87 -21.96 -45.51
C LEU A 261 -3.63 -23.28 -45.36
N GLY A 262 -4.06 -23.96 -46.44
CA GLY A 262 -4.82 -25.20 -46.28
C GLY A 262 -5.24 -25.89 -47.56
N GLN A 263 -6.33 -26.66 -47.47
CA GLN A 263 -6.92 -27.35 -48.61
C GLN A 263 -8.45 -27.44 -48.50
N LEU A 264 -9.11 -27.63 -49.64
CA LEU A 264 -10.53 -27.96 -49.71
C LEU A 264 -10.71 -29.42 -49.27
N THR A 265 -11.44 -29.66 -48.18
CA THR A 265 -11.57 -31.00 -47.59
C THR A 265 -12.89 -31.67 -47.90
N HIS A 266 -13.97 -30.92 -48.09
CA HIS A 266 -15.26 -31.51 -48.44
C HIS A 266 -16.13 -30.60 -49.29
N ILE A 267 -16.85 -31.17 -50.26
CA ILE A 267 -17.86 -30.49 -51.06
C ILE A 267 -19.21 -31.18 -50.81
N ASN A 268 -20.20 -30.43 -50.31
CA ASN A 268 -21.53 -30.94 -50.03
C ASN A 268 -22.58 -30.22 -50.92
N PRO A 269 -22.98 -30.84 -52.06
CA PRO A 269 -24.00 -30.28 -52.95
C PRO A 269 -25.38 -30.18 -52.31
N ASP A 270 -25.78 -31.14 -51.47
CA ASP A 270 -27.10 -31.16 -50.85
C ASP A 270 -27.32 -29.98 -49.91
N LYS A 271 -26.25 -29.56 -49.23
CA LYS A 271 -26.24 -28.40 -48.33
C LYS A 271 -25.74 -27.11 -48.98
N ASN A 272 -25.37 -27.16 -50.27
CA ASN A 272 -24.74 -26.05 -50.99
C ASN A 272 -23.56 -25.42 -50.23
N GLU A 273 -22.72 -26.25 -49.63
CA GLU A 273 -21.59 -25.80 -48.81
C GLU A 273 -20.29 -26.52 -49.18
N VAL A 274 -19.17 -25.86 -48.90
CA VAL A 274 -17.83 -26.41 -49.04
C VAL A 274 -17.05 -26.15 -47.77
N VAL A 275 -16.25 -27.14 -47.39
CA VAL A 275 -15.48 -27.14 -46.13
C VAL A 275 -14.00 -27.15 -46.45
N PHE A 276 -13.29 -26.19 -45.87
CA PHE A 276 -11.84 -26.06 -45.96
C PHE A 276 -11.22 -26.35 -44.61
N THR A 277 -10.03 -26.94 -44.63
CA THR A 277 -9.19 -27.08 -43.43
C THR A 277 -7.94 -26.25 -43.60
N LEU A 278 -7.77 -25.26 -42.72
CA LEU A 278 -6.67 -24.29 -42.72
C LEU A 278 -5.77 -24.54 -41.52
N ASN A 279 -4.46 -24.43 -41.69
CA ASN A 279 -3.49 -24.45 -40.61
C ASN A 279 -2.92 -23.04 -40.42
N LYS A 280 -3.39 -22.35 -39.38
CA LYS A 280 -2.88 -21.03 -38.98
C LYS A 280 -1.98 -21.21 -37.77
N ASN A 281 -0.68 -21.01 -37.95
CA ASN A 281 0.32 -21.04 -36.87
C ASN A 281 0.28 -22.33 -36.01
N GLY A 282 0.07 -23.49 -36.64
CA GLY A 282 0.03 -24.78 -35.95
C GLY A 282 -1.35 -25.18 -35.40
N VAL A 283 -2.37 -24.33 -35.55
CA VAL A 283 -3.76 -24.63 -35.18
C VAL A 283 -4.56 -24.92 -36.44
N SER A 284 -5.18 -26.11 -36.47
CA SER A 284 -6.08 -26.52 -37.55
C SER A 284 -7.49 -25.93 -37.32
N GLU A 285 -7.97 -25.14 -38.28
CA GLU A 285 -9.28 -24.48 -38.28
C GLU A 285 -10.10 -24.98 -39.48
N THR A 286 -11.38 -25.25 -39.26
CA THR A 286 -12.32 -25.63 -40.32
C THR A 286 -13.17 -24.42 -40.69
N VAL A 287 -13.16 -24.05 -41.98
CA VAL A 287 -13.94 -22.93 -42.52
C VAL A 287 -14.95 -23.46 -43.52
N THR A 288 -16.24 -23.17 -43.31
CA THR A 288 -17.31 -23.56 -44.23
C THR A 288 -17.79 -22.34 -45.00
N LEU A 289 -17.73 -22.40 -46.33
CA LEU A 289 -18.41 -21.43 -47.19
C LEU A 289 -19.75 -22.01 -47.62
N GLN A 290 -20.81 -21.21 -47.53
CA GLN A 290 -22.14 -21.56 -47.99
C GLN A 290 -22.54 -20.68 -49.17
N LEU A 291 -23.33 -21.27 -50.07
CA LEU A 291 -23.82 -20.57 -51.24
C LEU A 291 -24.81 -19.49 -50.81
N LYS A 292 -24.46 -18.22 -51.05
CA LYS A 292 -25.39 -17.12 -50.82
C LYS A 292 -26.33 -17.05 -52.01
N PHE A 293 -27.58 -17.47 -51.82
CA PHE A 293 -28.63 -17.15 -52.78
C PHE A 293 -28.88 -15.64 -52.71
N GLY A 294 -28.51 -14.93 -53.77
CA GLY A 294 -28.84 -13.52 -53.89
C GLY A 294 -30.35 -13.36 -53.80
N GLY A 295 -30.84 -12.80 -52.69
CA GLY A 295 -32.18 -12.25 -52.61
C GLY A 295 -32.27 -11.17 -53.67
N GLY A 296 -33.03 -11.46 -54.73
CA GLY A 296 -33.41 -10.45 -55.71
C GLY A 296 -34.04 -9.26 -54.99
N LYS A 297 -33.53 -8.07 -55.30
CA LYS A 297 -34.39 -6.90 -55.34
C LYS A 297 -35.36 -7.06 -56.49
#